data_AF-A0A0D3F337-F1
#
_entry.id   AF-A0A0D3F337-F1
#
_cell.length_a   1.000
_cell.length_b   1.000
_cell.length_c   1.000
_cell.angle_alpha   90.00
_cell.angle_beta   90.00
_cell.angle_gamma   90.00
#
_symmetry.space_group_name_H-M   'P 1'
#
loop_
_entity.id
_entity.type
_entity.pdbx_description
1 polymer ?
#
loop_
_entity_poly.entity_id
_entity_poly.type
_entity_poly.pdbx_seq_one_letter_code
_entity_poly.pdbx_strand_id
1 'polypeptide(L)'
;MLSEALGINAVAAKRLQSQNDQRGEIIHVKNGLQLLKPTLTQQQEQAQAQDQYQQVQYSERQQTSSRWNGLEENFCTIKARVNIENPSRADSYNPRAGRITSVNSQKFPILNLIQMSATRVNLYQNAILSPFWNVNAHSLVYMIQGRSRVQVVSNFGKTVFDGVLRPGQLLIIPQHYAVLKKAEREGCQYIAIKTNANAFVSHLAGKNSVFRALPVDVVANAYRISREQARSLKNNRGEEHGAFTPRFQQQYYPGLSNESESETSE
;
A
#
# COMPACT_ATOMS: atom_id res chain seq x y z
N MET A 1 15.11 -42.31 -22.20
CA MET A 1 13.89 -41.54 -21.85
C MET A 1 14.07 -40.02 -21.99
N LEU A 2 14.73 -39.27 -21.08
CA LEU A 2 14.83 -37.80 -21.24
C LEU A 2 15.57 -37.36 -22.53
N SER A 3 16.70 -37.99 -22.84
CA SER A 3 17.47 -37.73 -24.06
C SER A 3 16.68 -38.02 -25.34
N GLU A 4 15.88 -39.08 -25.30
CA GLU A 4 15.04 -39.55 -26.40
C GLU A 4 13.84 -38.63 -26.61
N ALA A 5 13.15 -38.25 -25.54
CA ALA A 5 12.01 -37.33 -25.57
C ALA A 5 12.40 -35.94 -26.11
N LEU A 6 13.62 -35.47 -25.83
CA LEU A 6 14.13 -34.19 -26.29
C LEU A 6 14.92 -34.27 -27.60
N GLY A 7 15.17 -35.47 -28.13
CA GLY A 7 16.00 -35.65 -29.34
C GLY A 7 17.46 -35.19 -29.17
N ILE A 8 18.03 -35.28 -27.96
CA ILE A 8 19.40 -34.85 -27.63
C ILE A 8 20.27 -36.03 -27.20
N ASN A 9 21.59 -35.85 -27.21
CA ASN A 9 22.51 -36.87 -26.71
C ASN A 9 22.43 -37.02 -25.17
N ALA A 10 22.84 -38.20 -24.67
CA ALA A 10 22.78 -38.53 -23.24
C ALA A 10 23.60 -37.58 -22.36
N VAL A 11 24.71 -37.03 -22.86
CA VAL A 11 25.55 -36.08 -22.09
C VAL A 11 24.82 -34.75 -21.90
N ALA A 12 24.17 -34.23 -22.95
CA ALA A 12 23.35 -33.02 -22.86
C ALA A 12 22.18 -33.23 -21.89
N ALA A 13 21.50 -34.38 -21.95
CA ALA A 13 20.45 -34.72 -21.00
C ALA A 13 20.96 -34.78 -19.55
N LYS A 14 22.15 -35.35 -19.32
CA LYS A 14 22.79 -35.37 -18.00
C LYS A 14 23.20 -33.98 -17.52
N ARG A 15 23.63 -33.09 -18.43
CA ARG A 15 23.92 -31.68 -18.11
C ARG A 15 22.65 -30.91 -17.71
N LEU A 16 21.52 -31.14 -18.37
CA LEU A 16 20.24 -30.52 -18.00
C LEU A 16 19.81 -30.90 -16.58
N GLN A 17 20.07 -32.14 -16.16
CA GLN A 17 19.79 -32.61 -14.80
C GLN A 17 20.65 -31.94 -13.73
N SER A 18 21.71 -31.21 -14.11
CA SER A 18 22.54 -30.40 -13.22
C SER A 18 23.09 -31.14 -11.97
N GLN A 19 23.23 -32.46 -12.03
CA GLN A 19 23.60 -33.30 -10.87
C GLN A 19 24.97 -32.96 -10.26
N ASN A 20 25.87 -32.38 -11.06
CA ASN A 20 27.23 -32.00 -10.65
C ASN A 20 27.44 -30.48 -10.65
N ASP A 21 26.36 -29.69 -10.64
CA ASP A 21 26.43 -28.23 -10.68
C ASP A 21 26.20 -27.64 -9.29
N GLN A 22 27.17 -26.85 -8.80
CA GLN A 22 27.17 -26.24 -7.46
C GLN A 22 26.95 -24.73 -7.51
N ARG A 23 26.52 -24.18 -8.66
CA ARG A 23 26.32 -22.73 -8.85
C ARG A 23 25.02 -22.22 -8.23
N GLY A 24 24.07 -23.09 -7.92
CA GLY A 24 22.75 -22.73 -7.40
C GLY A 24 21.79 -22.14 -8.45
N GLU A 25 20.68 -21.56 -8.00
CA GLU A 25 19.58 -21.10 -8.87
C GLU A 25 19.85 -19.78 -9.62
N ILE A 26 20.81 -18.98 -9.15
CA ILE A 26 21.19 -17.70 -9.77
C ILE A 26 22.62 -17.83 -10.28
N ILE A 27 22.78 -17.85 -11.61
CA ILE A 27 24.09 -18.02 -12.25
C ILE A 27 24.63 -16.72 -12.85
N HIS A 28 25.95 -16.56 -12.82
CA HIS A 28 26.64 -15.43 -13.44
C HIS A 28 26.93 -15.68 -14.92
N VAL A 29 26.46 -14.79 -15.80
CA VAL A 29 26.73 -14.84 -17.24
C VAL A 29 27.91 -13.93 -17.58
N LYS A 30 29.10 -14.52 -17.76
CA LYS A 30 30.38 -13.81 -17.86
C LYS A 30 30.42 -12.69 -18.91
N ASN A 31 29.77 -12.91 -20.06
CA ASN A 31 29.84 -12.00 -21.21
C ASN A 31 28.54 -11.21 -21.41
N GLY A 32 27.70 -11.14 -20.38
CA GLY A 32 26.35 -10.57 -20.49
C GLY A 32 25.36 -11.50 -21.19
N LEU A 33 24.09 -11.37 -20.82
CA LEU A 33 23.01 -12.18 -21.38
C LEU A 33 22.53 -11.57 -22.70
N GLN A 34 22.65 -12.33 -23.78
CA GLN A 34 22.18 -11.94 -25.11
C GLN A 34 20.71 -12.37 -25.29
N LEU A 35 19.83 -11.40 -25.51
CA LEU A 35 18.39 -11.60 -25.72
C LEU A 35 17.92 -10.70 -26.85
N LEU A 36 16.92 -11.15 -27.60
CA LEU A 36 16.18 -10.28 -28.50
C LEU A 36 15.41 -9.26 -27.68
N LYS A 37 15.80 -7.99 -27.78
CA LYS A 37 15.12 -6.86 -27.16
C LYS A 37 14.74 -5.87 -28.26
N PRO A 38 13.51 -5.33 -28.24
CA PRO A 38 13.16 -4.26 -29.18
C PRO A 38 14.10 -3.07 -28.97
N THR A 39 14.59 -2.50 -30.07
CA THR A 39 15.35 -1.24 -30.03
C THR A 39 14.38 -0.11 -29.72
N LEU A 40 14.34 0.34 -28.48
CA LEU A 40 13.53 1.49 -28.08
C LEU A 40 14.36 2.76 -28.27
N THR A 41 13.78 3.77 -28.93
CA THR A 41 14.37 5.12 -28.90
C THR A 41 14.13 5.75 -27.53
N GLN A 42 14.99 6.69 -27.11
CA GLN A 42 14.82 7.39 -25.82
C GLN A 42 13.43 8.04 -25.66
N GLN A 43 12.83 8.50 -26.77
CA GLN A 43 11.47 9.04 -26.79
C GLN A 43 10.41 7.94 -26.55
N GLN A 44 10.60 6.72 -27.08
CA GLN A 44 9.71 5.58 -26.84
C GLN A 44 9.84 5.01 -25.43
N GLU A 45 11.04 5.05 -24.81
CA GLU A 45 11.21 4.64 -23.41
C GLU A 45 10.49 5.61 -22.45
N GLN A 46 10.56 6.91 -22.72
CA GLN A 46 9.83 7.94 -21.96
C GLN A 46 8.31 7.83 -22.16
N ALA A 47 7.86 7.59 -23.39
CA ALA A 47 6.44 7.36 -23.70
C ALA A 47 5.91 6.08 -23.02
N GLN A 48 6.64 4.96 -23.05
CA GLN A 48 6.22 3.72 -22.38
C GLN A 48 6.12 3.84 -20.86
N ALA A 49 6.95 4.69 -20.23
CA ALA A 49 6.84 4.99 -18.81
C ALA A 49 5.55 5.77 -18.47
N GLN A 50 5.04 6.57 -19.42
CA GLN A 50 3.77 7.30 -19.31
C GLN A 50 2.56 6.43 -19.72
N ASP A 51 2.67 5.65 -20.80
CA ASP A 51 1.65 4.75 -21.35
C ASP A 51 1.38 3.52 -20.48
N GLN A 52 2.26 3.22 -19.52
CA GLN A 52 2.06 2.15 -18.54
C GLN A 52 0.76 2.33 -17.71
N TYR A 53 0.01 3.42 -17.88
CA TYR A 53 -1.25 3.64 -17.18
C TYR A 53 -2.42 4.13 -18.03
N GLN A 54 -2.23 4.38 -19.33
CA GLN A 54 -3.32 4.82 -20.20
C GLN A 54 -4.09 3.64 -20.82
N GLN A 55 -3.50 2.44 -20.84
CA GLN A 55 -4.17 1.18 -21.21
C GLN A 55 -5.01 0.53 -20.08
N VAL A 56 -5.66 1.31 -19.22
CA VAL A 56 -6.66 0.78 -18.27
C VAL A 56 -8.07 1.31 -18.54
N GLN A 57 -8.24 2.14 -19.56
CA GLN A 57 -9.54 2.24 -20.22
C GLN A 57 -9.59 1.12 -21.25
N TYR A 58 -10.34 0.05 -20.95
CA TYR A 58 -11.03 -0.63 -22.04
C TYR A 58 -11.81 0.46 -22.76
N SER A 59 -11.42 0.75 -23.98
CA SER A 59 -12.21 1.59 -24.85
C SER A 59 -13.56 0.91 -25.03
N GLU A 60 -14.59 1.38 -24.33
CA GLU A 60 -15.96 1.37 -24.85
C GLU A 60 -16.00 2.32 -26.05
N ARG A 61 -15.26 2.00 -27.11
CA ARG A 61 -15.58 2.45 -28.44
C ARG A 61 -16.26 1.27 -29.10
N GLN A 62 -17.58 1.35 -29.18
CA GLN A 62 -18.34 0.68 -30.23
C GLN A 62 -17.75 1.14 -31.57
N GLN A 63 -16.72 0.44 -32.03
CA GLN A 63 -16.33 0.44 -33.42
C GLN A 63 -16.69 -0.94 -33.95
N THR A 64 -17.80 -0.95 -34.66
CA THR A 64 -18.26 -2.00 -35.55
C THR A 64 -17.18 -2.26 -36.61
N SER A 65 -16.18 -3.07 -36.29
CA SER A 65 -15.40 -3.81 -37.28
C SER A 65 -14.88 -5.10 -36.65
N SER A 66 -15.42 -6.20 -37.14
CA SER A 66 -15.17 -7.58 -36.74
C SER A 66 -13.76 -8.04 -37.14
N ARG A 67 -12.72 -7.52 -36.46
CA ARG A 67 -11.44 -8.22 -36.34
C ARG A 67 -11.42 -8.90 -34.98
N TRP A 68 -11.61 -10.20 -34.97
CA TRP A 68 -11.36 -11.03 -33.79
C TRP A 68 -9.86 -10.95 -33.50
N ASN A 69 -9.44 -10.15 -32.53
CA ASN A 69 -8.06 -10.12 -32.06
C ASN A 69 -7.66 -11.54 -31.62
N GLY A 70 -6.52 -12.03 -32.10
CA GLY A 70 -6.05 -13.39 -31.82
C GLY A 70 -5.71 -13.60 -30.33
N LEU A 71 -5.52 -14.87 -29.92
CA LEU A 71 -5.04 -15.20 -28.57
C LEU A 71 -3.69 -14.52 -28.26
N GLU A 72 -2.85 -14.34 -29.29
CA GLU A 72 -1.56 -13.66 -29.20
C GLU A 72 -1.70 -12.20 -28.77
N GLU A 73 -2.75 -11.50 -29.20
CA GLU A 73 -2.94 -10.07 -28.96
C GLU A 73 -3.67 -9.77 -27.64
N ASN A 74 -4.36 -10.76 -27.06
CA ASN A 74 -5.17 -10.59 -25.84
C ASN A 74 -4.60 -11.33 -24.62
N PHE A 75 -4.31 -12.63 -24.75
CA PHE A 75 -3.93 -13.47 -23.60
C PHE A 75 -2.41 -13.54 -23.42
N CYS A 76 -1.66 -13.68 -24.52
CA CYS A 76 -0.20 -13.78 -24.47
C CYS A 76 0.49 -12.44 -24.17
N THR A 77 -0.22 -11.32 -24.31
CA THR A 77 0.25 -9.95 -24.04
C THR A 77 -0.28 -9.40 -22.70
N ILE A 78 -0.91 -10.23 -21.86
CA ILE A 78 -1.40 -9.79 -20.55
C ILE A 78 -0.23 -9.15 -19.79
N LYS A 79 -0.46 -7.91 -19.36
CA LYS A 79 0.52 -7.15 -18.60
C LYS A 79 0.83 -7.88 -17.31
N ALA A 80 2.10 -8.23 -17.13
CA ALA A 80 2.59 -8.96 -15.95
C ALA A 80 3.25 -8.06 -14.89
N ARG A 81 3.46 -6.77 -15.19
CA ARG A 81 4.11 -5.82 -14.26
C ARG A 81 3.48 -4.44 -14.30
N VAL A 82 3.41 -3.81 -13.13
CA VAL A 82 2.99 -2.41 -12.97
C VAL A 82 3.84 -1.75 -11.89
N ASN A 83 4.30 -0.53 -12.16
CA ASN A 83 4.98 0.27 -11.16
C ASN A 83 3.94 0.82 -10.16
N ILE A 84 4.26 0.89 -8.88
CA ILE A 84 3.37 1.46 -7.85
C ILE A 84 4.07 2.52 -7.00
N GLU A 85 5.29 2.89 -7.38
CA GLU A 85 6.14 3.86 -6.69
C GLU A 85 5.99 5.29 -7.21
N ASN A 86 5.50 5.49 -8.44
CA ASN A 86 5.34 6.82 -9.03
C ASN A 86 4.43 7.72 -8.16
N PRO A 87 4.94 8.85 -7.61
CA PRO A 87 4.15 9.78 -6.79
C PRO A 87 2.92 10.35 -7.50
N SER A 88 3.00 10.61 -8.80
CA SER A 88 1.91 11.17 -9.61
C SER A 88 0.73 10.22 -9.79
N ARG A 89 0.85 8.98 -9.32
CA ARG A 89 -0.18 7.93 -9.42
C ARG A 89 -0.80 7.57 -8.07
N ALA A 90 -0.57 8.38 -7.04
CA ALA A 90 -1.17 8.19 -5.72
C ALA A 90 -2.70 8.35 -5.78
N ASP A 91 -3.43 7.45 -5.13
CA ASP A 91 -4.88 7.51 -4.98
C ASP A 91 -5.31 8.50 -3.90
N SER A 92 -4.48 8.59 -2.86
CA SER A 92 -4.64 9.56 -1.78
C SER A 92 -3.30 10.23 -1.53
N TYR A 93 -3.34 11.55 -1.45
CA TYR A 93 -2.18 12.38 -1.19
C TYR A 93 -2.53 13.47 -0.18
N ASN A 94 -1.69 13.59 0.84
CA ASN A 94 -1.69 14.71 1.76
C ASN A 94 -0.26 15.26 1.81
N PRO A 95 -0.01 16.51 1.37
CA PRO A 95 1.32 17.09 1.24
C PRO A 95 2.10 17.19 2.57
N ARG A 96 1.41 17.06 3.72
CA ARG A 96 2.03 17.12 5.05
C ARG A 96 2.03 15.78 5.79
N ALA A 97 1.52 14.71 5.17
CA ALA A 97 1.38 13.42 5.84
C ALA A 97 1.85 12.22 5.01
N GLY A 98 1.64 12.23 3.69
CA GLY A 98 2.08 11.13 2.85
C GLY A 98 1.17 10.82 1.67
N ARG A 99 1.42 9.66 1.06
CA ARG A 99 0.76 9.17 -0.15
C ARG A 99 0.44 7.68 -0.05
N ILE A 100 -0.66 7.28 -0.69
CA ILE A 100 -1.13 5.91 -0.75
C ILE A 100 -1.45 5.59 -2.21
N THR A 101 -0.87 4.50 -2.72
CA THR A 101 -1.13 3.98 -4.06
C THR A 101 -1.59 2.54 -3.93
N SER A 102 -2.81 2.24 -4.38
CA SER A 102 -3.34 0.87 -4.40
C SER A 102 -3.41 0.35 -5.83
N VAL A 103 -3.14 -0.94 -5.99
CA VAL A 103 -3.34 -1.68 -7.23
C VAL A 103 -4.24 -2.89 -6.93
N ASN A 104 -5.35 -2.97 -7.67
CA ASN A 104 -6.39 -4.00 -7.58
C ASN A 104 -6.75 -4.49 -9.00
N SER A 105 -7.72 -5.39 -9.13
CA SER A 105 -8.10 -5.90 -10.46
C SER A 105 -8.62 -4.85 -11.44
N GLN A 106 -9.15 -3.73 -10.93
CA GLN A 106 -9.58 -2.62 -11.79
C GLN A 106 -8.38 -1.92 -12.45
N LYS A 107 -7.23 -1.83 -11.75
CA LYS A 107 -6.01 -1.21 -12.28
C LYS A 107 -5.08 -2.18 -13.00
N PHE A 108 -5.15 -3.46 -12.63
CA PHE A 108 -4.23 -4.48 -13.10
C PHE A 108 -4.95 -5.84 -13.20
N PRO A 109 -5.56 -6.16 -14.36
CA PRO A 109 -6.54 -7.25 -14.48
C PRO A 109 -6.06 -8.63 -14.04
N ILE A 110 -4.77 -8.95 -14.18
CA ILE A 110 -4.20 -10.24 -13.73
C ILE A 110 -4.41 -10.48 -12.21
N LEU A 111 -4.61 -9.41 -11.43
CA LEU A 111 -4.94 -9.48 -10.02
C LEU A 111 -6.29 -10.18 -9.74
N ASN A 112 -7.20 -10.20 -10.72
CA ASN A 112 -8.42 -10.99 -10.62
C ASN A 112 -8.17 -12.49 -10.76
N LEU A 113 -7.14 -12.90 -11.50
CA LEU A 113 -6.81 -14.33 -11.63
C LEU A 113 -6.10 -14.84 -10.37
N ILE A 114 -5.14 -14.06 -9.85
CA ILE A 114 -4.38 -14.45 -8.66
C ILE A 114 -5.13 -14.19 -7.34
N GLN A 115 -6.25 -13.45 -7.38
CA GLN A 115 -7.05 -13.08 -6.21
C GLN A 115 -6.27 -12.30 -5.15
N MET A 116 -5.45 -11.32 -5.59
CA MET A 116 -4.61 -10.51 -4.70
C MET A 116 -4.61 -9.04 -5.09
N SER A 117 -4.28 -8.17 -4.16
CA SER A 117 -4.04 -6.74 -4.43
C SER A 117 -2.81 -6.25 -3.67
N ALA A 118 -2.35 -5.04 -3.98
CA ALA A 118 -1.26 -4.43 -3.24
C ALA A 118 -1.49 -2.95 -2.96
N THR A 119 -0.93 -2.45 -1.87
CA THR A 119 -0.95 -1.04 -1.51
C THR A 119 0.46 -0.60 -1.13
N ARG A 120 1.00 0.41 -1.80
CA ARG A 120 2.19 1.15 -1.38
C ARG A 120 1.77 2.32 -0.52
N VAL A 121 2.43 2.49 0.62
CA VAL A 121 2.22 3.63 1.51
C VAL A 121 3.56 4.28 1.80
N ASN A 122 3.57 5.61 1.71
CA ASN A 122 4.70 6.44 2.10
C ASN A 122 4.16 7.51 3.04
N LEU A 123 4.58 7.45 4.30
CA LEU A 123 4.22 8.40 5.35
C LEU A 123 5.42 9.28 5.67
N TYR A 124 5.17 10.58 5.77
CA TYR A 124 6.16 11.56 6.18
C TYR A 124 6.39 11.51 7.69
N GLN A 125 7.36 12.30 8.14
CA GLN A 125 7.76 12.38 9.55
C GLN A 125 6.55 12.50 10.48
N ASN A 126 6.47 11.61 11.46
CA ASN A 126 5.43 11.58 12.50
C ASN A 126 3.98 11.46 12.00
N ALA A 127 3.76 11.22 10.69
CA ALA A 127 2.44 11.14 10.12
C ALA A 127 1.72 9.87 10.59
N ILE A 128 0.40 9.97 10.69
CA ILE A 128 -0.45 8.87 11.16
C ILE A 128 -1.27 8.38 9.99
N LEU A 129 -1.33 7.08 9.75
CA LEU A 129 -2.32 6.53 8.85
C LEU A 129 -3.64 6.41 9.62
N SER A 130 -4.74 6.91 9.04
CA SER A 130 -6.08 6.80 9.60
C SER A 130 -6.31 5.37 10.10
N PRO A 131 -6.66 5.15 11.38
CA PRO A 131 -6.91 3.81 11.90
C PRO A 131 -7.99 3.11 11.08
N PHE A 132 -7.79 1.84 10.76
CA PHE A 132 -8.68 1.10 9.87
C PHE A 132 -8.68 -0.40 10.17
N TRP A 133 -9.61 -1.13 9.57
CA TRP A 133 -9.52 -2.59 9.43
C TRP A 133 -9.68 -2.99 7.97
N ASN A 134 -9.07 -4.12 7.58
CA ASN A 134 -9.30 -4.70 6.26
C ASN A 134 -10.64 -5.47 6.28
N VAL A 135 -11.52 -5.19 5.32
CA VAL A 135 -12.88 -5.73 5.31
C VAL A 135 -12.95 -7.13 4.69
N ASN A 136 -12.19 -7.39 3.63
CA ASN A 136 -12.30 -8.61 2.82
C ASN A 136 -10.94 -9.27 2.52
N ALA A 137 -9.88 -8.95 3.28
CA ALA A 137 -8.54 -9.50 3.04
C ALA A 137 -7.66 -9.50 4.30
N HIS A 138 -6.74 -10.46 4.36
CA HIS A 138 -5.54 -10.35 5.20
C HIS A 138 -4.55 -9.39 4.53
N SER A 139 -3.65 -8.78 5.32
CA SER A 139 -2.63 -7.87 4.80
C SER A 139 -1.24 -8.29 5.27
N LEU A 140 -0.35 -8.54 4.32
CA LEU A 140 1.07 -8.81 4.54
C LEU A 140 1.84 -7.52 4.30
N VAL A 141 2.30 -6.90 5.38
CA VAL A 141 3.00 -5.62 5.37
C VAL A 141 4.50 -5.86 5.39
N TYR A 142 5.21 -5.43 4.35
CA TYR A 142 6.68 -5.46 4.28
C TYR A 142 7.23 -4.05 4.33
N MET A 143 8.08 -3.78 5.32
CA MET A 143 8.69 -2.46 5.53
C MET A 143 9.92 -2.29 4.65
N ILE A 144 9.92 -1.25 3.82
CA ILE A 144 10.96 -1.00 2.81
C ILE A 144 11.98 0.01 3.35
N GLN A 145 11.52 1.10 3.95
CA GLN A 145 12.35 2.19 4.48
C GLN A 145 11.73 2.82 5.72
N GLY A 146 12.59 3.41 6.55
CA GLY A 146 12.18 4.13 7.76
C GLY A 146 11.61 3.20 8.84
N ARG A 147 10.86 3.79 9.77
CA ARG A 147 10.29 3.08 10.93
C ARG A 147 8.86 3.51 11.19
N SER A 148 8.03 2.57 11.64
CA SER A 148 6.66 2.87 12.03
C SER A 148 6.28 2.10 13.29
N ARG A 149 5.72 2.81 14.28
CA ARG A 149 4.98 2.17 15.36
C ARG A 149 3.65 1.68 14.84
N VAL A 150 3.38 0.39 15.04
CA VAL A 150 2.18 -0.29 14.60
C VAL A 150 1.52 -0.93 15.82
N GLN A 151 0.22 -0.71 15.97
CA GLN A 151 -0.63 -1.42 16.91
C GLN A 151 -1.68 -2.21 16.13
N VAL A 152 -1.89 -3.46 16.52
CA VAL A 152 -2.92 -4.34 15.95
C VAL A 152 -3.83 -4.83 17.06
N VAL A 153 -5.13 -4.60 16.89
CA VAL A 153 -6.17 -4.95 17.85
C VAL A 153 -7.09 -5.99 17.22
N SER A 154 -7.28 -7.11 17.92
CA SER A 154 -8.17 -8.19 17.50
C SER A 154 -9.64 -7.81 17.61
N ASN A 155 -10.51 -8.66 17.05
CA ASN A 155 -11.96 -8.54 17.17
C ASN A 155 -12.48 -8.64 18.61
N PHE A 156 -11.67 -9.10 19.56
CA PHE A 156 -11.99 -9.12 20.99
C PHE A 156 -11.54 -7.85 21.74
N GLY A 157 -11.04 -6.83 21.04
CA GLY A 157 -10.52 -5.61 21.65
C GLY A 157 -9.16 -5.78 22.33
N LYS A 158 -8.53 -6.96 22.22
CA LYS A 158 -7.18 -7.22 22.74
C LYS A 158 -6.12 -6.76 21.74
N THR A 159 -5.16 -5.95 22.20
CA THR A 159 -3.94 -5.63 21.45
C THR A 159 -3.10 -6.90 21.31
N VAL A 160 -2.94 -7.37 20.07
CA VAL A 160 -2.15 -8.57 19.74
C VAL A 160 -0.75 -8.22 19.25
N PHE A 161 -0.51 -6.96 18.89
CA PHE A 161 0.79 -6.43 18.54
C PHE A 161 0.86 -4.94 18.90
N ASP A 162 1.94 -4.51 19.54
CA ASP A 162 2.34 -3.10 19.69
C ASP A 162 3.86 -3.05 19.59
N GLY A 163 4.39 -2.46 18.53
CA GLY A 163 5.83 -2.42 18.30
C GLY A 163 6.24 -1.56 17.13
N VAL A 164 7.55 -1.39 16.96
CA VAL A 164 8.15 -0.65 15.86
C VAL A 164 8.58 -1.61 14.76
N LEU A 165 7.99 -1.45 13.58
CA LEU A 165 8.36 -2.19 12.37
C LEU A 165 9.50 -1.45 11.64
N ARG A 166 10.56 -2.17 11.30
CA ARG A 166 11.83 -1.70 10.71
C ARG A 166 12.04 -2.28 9.31
N PRO A 167 12.94 -1.70 8.47
CA PRO A 167 13.16 -2.19 7.12
C PRO A 167 13.55 -3.67 7.09
N GLY A 168 13.02 -4.41 6.11
CA GLY A 168 13.22 -5.86 5.99
C GLY A 168 12.27 -6.71 6.83
N GLN A 169 11.50 -6.12 7.76
CA GLN A 169 10.54 -6.87 8.56
C GLN A 169 9.18 -7.00 7.86
N LEU A 170 8.53 -8.14 8.11
CA LEU A 170 7.20 -8.48 7.64
C LEU A 170 6.23 -8.59 8.83
N LEU A 171 5.04 -8.02 8.68
CA LEU A 171 3.94 -8.13 9.65
C LEU A 171 2.66 -8.57 8.94
N ILE A 172 2.05 -9.63 9.44
CA ILE A 172 0.74 -10.11 8.97
C ILE A 172 -0.35 -9.48 9.84
N ILE A 173 -1.32 -8.85 9.19
CA ILE A 173 -2.51 -8.28 9.83
C ILE A 173 -3.72 -9.06 9.32
N PRO A 174 -4.37 -9.85 10.18
CA PRO A 174 -5.56 -10.58 9.79
C PRO A 174 -6.73 -9.67 9.35
N GLN A 175 -7.64 -10.21 8.55
CA GLN A 175 -8.89 -9.54 8.19
C GLN A 175 -9.67 -9.17 9.46
N HIS A 176 -10.36 -8.02 9.44
CA HIS A 176 -11.13 -7.46 10.56
C HIS A 176 -10.34 -7.01 11.79
N TYR A 177 -9.01 -7.15 11.81
CA TYR A 177 -8.20 -6.60 12.89
C TYR A 177 -8.01 -5.10 12.67
N ALA A 178 -8.26 -4.31 13.71
CA ALA A 178 -8.03 -2.87 13.65
C ALA A 178 -6.53 -2.60 13.74
N VAL A 179 -6.03 -1.68 12.91
CA VAL A 179 -4.62 -1.32 12.87
C VAL A 179 -4.46 0.19 12.98
N LEU A 180 -3.49 0.60 13.80
CA LEU A 180 -3.00 1.96 13.91
C LEU A 180 -1.54 1.97 13.47
N LYS A 181 -1.16 2.94 12.64
CA LYS A 181 0.23 3.11 12.18
C LYS A 181 0.64 4.56 12.30
N LYS A 182 1.77 4.80 12.94
CA LYS A 182 2.41 6.10 13.01
C LYS A 182 3.84 5.96 12.50
N ALA A 183 4.23 6.82 11.58
CA ALA A 183 5.62 6.91 11.15
C ALA A 183 6.48 7.53 12.27
N GLU A 184 7.72 7.08 12.40
CA GLU A 184 8.70 7.71 13.28
C GLU A 184 9.28 8.98 12.63
N ARG A 185 10.35 9.53 13.21
CA ARG A 185 10.93 10.84 12.81
C ARG A 185 11.40 10.86 11.36
N GLU A 186 11.90 9.75 10.84
CA GLU A 186 12.39 9.60 9.48
C GLU A 186 11.30 9.32 8.42
N GLY A 187 10.04 9.21 8.84
CA GLY A 187 8.97 8.72 7.98
C GLY A 187 9.03 7.19 7.81
N CYS A 188 8.16 6.64 6.96
CA CYS A 188 8.25 5.23 6.59
C CYS A 188 7.66 4.93 5.21
N GLN A 189 8.17 3.89 4.57
CA GLN A 189 7.64 3.34 3.34
C GLN A 189 7.44 1.84 3.47
N TYR A 190 6.26 1.37 3.10
CA TYR A 190 5.96 -0.06 3.12
C TYR A 190 5.08 -0.45 1.92
N ILE A 191 5.10 -1.74 1.61
CA ILE A 191 4.14 -2.38 0.72
C ILE A 191 3.26 -3.33 1.52
N ALA A 192 1.97 -3.33 1.24
CA ALA A 192 1.00 -4.24 1.82
C ALA A 192 0.40 -5.08 0.70
N ILE A 193 0.71 -6.37 0.68
CA ILE A 193 0.06 -7.34 -0.21
C ILE A 193 -1.21 -7.83 0.50
N LYS A 194 -2.32 -7.95 -0.22
CA LYS A 194 -3.61 -8.34 0.33
C LYS A 194 -4.19 -9.52 -0.41
N THR A 195 -4.82 -10.42 0.32
CA THR A 195 -5.33 -11.72 -0.16
C THR A 195 -6.72 -11.62 -0.82
N ASN A 196 -6.97 -10.54 -1.56
CA ASN A 196 -8.20 -10.36 -2.35
C ASN A 196 -7.92 -9.41 -3.52
N ALA A 197 -8.46 -9.70 -4.70
CA ALA A 197 -8.29 -8.89 -5.91
C ALA A 197 -8.74 -7.43 -5.75
N ASN A 198 -9.78 -7.19 -4.95
CA ASN A 198 -10.38 -5.90 -4.68
C ASN A 198 -10.44 -5.63 -3.18
N ALA A 199 -9.29 -5.79 -2.51
CA ALA A 199 -9.22 -5.57 -1.08
C ALA A 199 -9.46 -4.09 -0.72
N PHE A 200 -10.35 -3.85 0.24
CA PHE A 200 -10.64 -2.50 0.74
C PHE A 200 -10.60 -2.44 2.27
N VAL A 201 -10.60 -1.21 2.78
CA VAL A 201 -10.49 -0.91 4.21
C VAL A 201 -11.65 -0.04 4.66
N SER A 202 -12.01 -0.16 5.93
CA SER A 202 -12.94 0.76 6.58
C SER A 202 -12.19 1.60 7.60
N HIS A 203 -12.31 2.92 7.49
CA HIS A 203 -11.60 3.86 8.34
C HIS A 203 -12.40 4.17 9.60
N LEU A 204 -11.72 4.24 10.74
CA LEU A 204 -12.29 4.67 12.01
C LEU A 204 -12.32 6.19 12.13
N ALA A 205 -11.33 6.91 11.58
CA ALA A 205 -11.26 8.37 11.66
C ALA A 205 -11.05 9.02 10.28
N GLY A 206 -11.40 10.29 10.15
CA GLY A 206 -11.23 11.08 8.92
C GLY A 206 -12.51 11.24 8.09
N LYS A 207 -12.35 11.81 6.90
CA LYS A 207 -13.45 12.20 5.99
C LYS A 207 -14.41 11.07 5.64
N ASN A 208 -13.90 9.86 5.42
CA ASN A 208 -14.70 8.69 5.02
C ASN A 208 -14.77 7.64 6.13
N SER A 209 -14.86 8.09 7.39
CA SER A 209 -14.86 7.19 8.55
C SER A 209 -16.24 6.72 8.98
N VAL A 210 -16.28 5.58 9.66
CA VAL A 210 -17.51 5.05 10.27
C VAL A 210 -18.10 6.01 11.31
N PHE A 211 -17.28 6.72 12.08
CA PHE A 211 -17.80 7.72 13.02
C PHE A 211 -18.53 8.84 12.29
N ARG A 212 -18.02 9.30 11.15
CA ARG A 212 -18.70 10.34 10.36
C ARG A 212 -20.05 9.86 9.82
N ALA A 213 -20.13 8.60 9.42
CA ALA A 213 -21.35 7.97 8.87
C ALA A 213 -22.46 7.75 9.92
N LEU A 214 -22.12 7.59 11.19
CA LEU A 214 -23.11 7.39 12.26
C LEU A 214 -23.79 8.71 12.68
N PRO A 215 -25.10 8.74 12.99
CA PRO A 215 -25.74 9.93 13.57
C PRO A 215 -25.05 10.38 14.86
N VAL A 216 -24.99 11.70 15.10
CA VAL A 216 -24.33 12.27 16.29
C VAL A 216 -24.89 11.66 17.57
N ASP A 217 -26.21 11.48 17.64
CA ASP A 217 -26.89 10.98 18.83
C ASP A 217 -26.59 9.49 19.07
N VAL A 218 -26.38 8.70 18.01
CA VAL A 218 -25.94 7.30 18.16
C VAL A 218 -24.55 7.25 18.79
N VAL A 219 -23.62 8.09 18.33
CA VAL A 219 -22.27 8.18 18.89
C VAL A 219 -22.31 8.68 20.33
N ALA A 220 -23.05 9.75 20.61
CA ALA A 220 -23.17 10.33 21.94
C ALA A 220 -23.69 9.29 22.96
N ASN A 221 -24.76 8.58 22.62
CA ASN A 221 -25.35 7.57 23.50
C ASN A 221 -24.48 6.32 23.64
N ALA A 222 -23.91 5.79 22.54
CA ALA A 222 -23.09 4.58 22.57
C ALA A 222 -21.82 4.75 23.41
N TYR A 223 -21.18 5.92 23.34
CA TYR A 223 -19.93 6.21 24.06
C TYR A 223 -20.16 6.99 25.37
N ARG A 224 -21.42 7.32 25.72
CA ARG A 224 -21.79 8.14 26.89
C ARG A 224 -21.02 9.46 26.96
N ILE A 225 -20.97 10.17 25.83
CA ILE A 225 -20.31 11.47 25.68
C ILE A 225 -21.31 12.56 25.30
N SER A 226 -20.95 13.83 25.49
CA SER A 226 -21.80 14.94 25.08
C SER A 226 -21.97 14.99 23.56
N ARG A 227 -23.06 15.60 23.07
CA ARG A 227 -23.26 15.82 21.62
C ARG A 227 -22.11 16.62 21.00
N GLU A 228 -21.53 17.54 21.75
CA GLU A 228 -20.36 18.32 21.32
C GLU A 228 -19.12 17.44 21.16
N GLN A 229 -18.82 16.59 22.15
CA GLN A 229 -17.73 15.63 22.07
C GLN A 229 -17.92 14.65 20.90
N ALA A 230 -19.16 14.17 20.68
CA ALA A 230 -19.48 13.34 19.53
C ALA A 230 -19.27 14.07 18.20
N ARG A 231 -19.68 15.35 18.08
CA ARG A 231 -19.38 16.19 16.91
C ARG A 231 -17.87 16.36 16.72
N SER A 232 -17.10 16.59 17.78
CA SER A 232 -15.64 16.67 17.74
C SER A 232 -15.01 15.37 17.27
N LEU A 233 -15.44 14.21 17.79
CA LEU A 233 -14.96 12.90 17.35
C LEU A 233 -15.16 12.70 15.84
N LYS A 234 -16.33 13.09 15.32
CA LYS A 234 -16.67 13.00 13.90
C LYS A 234 -15.89 13.97 13.01
N ASN A 235 -15.61 15.17 13.51
CA ASN A 235 -15.20 16.30 12.65
C ASN A 235 -13.76 16.79 12.88
N ASN A 236 -13.11 16.47 14.01
CA ASN A 236 -11.77 16.99 14.33
C ASN A 236 -10.73 16.67 13.26
N ARG A 237 -10.86 15.53 12.56
CA ARG A 237 -10.03 15.12 11.42
C ARG A 237 -10.86 15.03 10.12
N GLY A 238 -12.03 15.66 10.07
CA GLY A 238 -13.06 15.45 9.04
C GLY A 238 -12.64 15.79 7.60
N GLU A 239 -11.60 16.62 7.43
CA GLU A 239 -11.07 16.98 6.11
C GLU A 239 -9.90 16.10 5.67
N GLU A 240 -9.36 15.27 6.56
CA GLU A 240 -8.20 14.41 6.26
C GLU A 240 -8.68 13.02 5.81
N HIS A 241 -8.00 12.46 4.81
CA HIS A 241 -8.29 11.13 4.26
C HIS A 241 -6.99 10.32 4.10
N GLY A 242 -7.02 9.04 4.48
CA GLY A 242 -5.84 8.18 4.42
C GLY A 242 -4.77 8.63 5.41
N ALA A 243 -3.80 9.43 4.96
CA ALA A 243 -2.69 9.92 5.78
C ALA A 243 -3.03 11.24 6.49
N PHE A 244 -2.79 11.27 7.81
CA PHE A 244 -3.06 12.39 8.70
C PHE A 244 -1.81 13.15 9.07
N THR A 245 -1.94 14.47 9.06
CA THR A 245 -0.89 15.41 9.43
C THR A 245 -0.57 15.22 10.91
N PRO A 246 0.71 15.19 11.31
CA PRO A 246 1.07 15.22 12.72
C PRO A 246 0.44 16.44 13.39
N ARG A 247 -0.29 16.24 14.48
CA ARG A 247 -0.62 17.35 15.38
C ARG A 247 0.42 17.30 16.49
N PHE A 248 1.21 18.36 16.62
CA PHE A 248 2.03 18.53 17.81
C PHE A 248 1.09 18.47 19.02
N GLN A 249 1.35 17.56 19.95
CA GLN A 249 0.86 17.77 21.30
C GLN A 249 1.46 19.10 21.74
N GLN A 250 0.63 20.08 22.08
CA GLN A 250 1.05 21.07 23.05
C GLN A 250 1.52 20.25 24.25
N GLN A 251 2.83 20.20 24.47
CA GLN A 251 3.36 19.85 25.78
C GLN A 251 2.76 20.87 26.72
N TYR A 252 1.76 20.46 27.49
CA TYR A 252 1.30 21.20 28.64
C TYR A 252 2.50 21.25 29.60
N TYR A 253 3.17 22.38 29.67
CA TYR A 253 4.06 22.73 30.78
C TYR A 253 3.16 23.39 31.83
N PRO A 254 2.85 22.73 32.96
CA PRO A 254 2.29 23.43 34.10
C PRO A 254 3.42 24.19 34.80
N GLY A 255 3.22 25.48 35.01
CA GLY A 255 3.98 26.23 36.01
C GLY A 255 4.82 27.38 35.44
N LEU A 256 4.23 28.58 35.48
CA LEU A 256 4.88 29.78 36.01
C LEU A 256 3.76 30.78 36.32
N SER A 257 3.04 30.49 37.39
CA SER A 257 2.42 31.55 38.20
C SER A 257 3.56 32.23 38.95
N ASN A 258 3.93 33.43 38.53
CA ASN A 258 4.54 34.40 39.44
C ASN A 258 3.59 35.58 39.55
N GLU A 259 2.97 35.65 40.72
CA GLU A 259 2.55 36.89 41.33
C GLU A 259 3.71 37.89 41.30
N SER A 260 3.42 39.11 40.88
CA SER A 260 4.17 40.28 41.29
C SER A 260 3.15 41.38 41.52
N GLU A 261 2.57 41.37 42.71
CA GLU A 261 2.31 42.61 43.43
C GLU A 261 3.63 43.38 43.53
N SER A 262 3.65 44.59 42.98
CA SER A 262 4.59 45.61 43.44
C SER A 262 3.88 46.96 43.34
N GLU A 263 3.58 47.48 44.52
CA GLU A 263 3.28 48.87 44.83
C GLU A 263 4.25 49.84 44.16
N THR A 264 3.71 50.96 43.66
CA THR A 264 4.31 52.30 43.59
C THR A 264 3.13 53.25 43.31
N SER A 265 2.62 54.08 44.22
CA SER A 265 3.22 55.29 44.79
C SER A 265 3.79 56.23 43.73
N GLU A 266 2.91 57.09 43.18
CA GLU A 266 3.05 58.56 43.10
C GLU A 266 1.70 59.18 42.72
#